data_AF-A0A4Q3AQR2-F1
#
_entry.id   AF-A0A4Q3AQR2-F1
#
_cell.length_a   1.000
_cell.length_b   1.000
_cell.length_c   1.000
_cell.angle_alpha   90.00
_cell.angle_beta   90.00
_cell.angle_gamma   90.00
#
_symmetry.space_group_name_H-M   'P 1'
#
loop_
_entity.id
_entity.type
_entity.pdbx_description
1 polymer ?
#
loop_
_entity_poly.entity_id
_entity_poly.type
_entity_poly.pdbx_seq_one_letter_code
_entity_poly.pdbx_strand_id
1 'polypeptide(L)'
;MKTFLSIALLMLPSIFPTGGQDLPISVADSGSKAVDELVVGLVSRRPAPGPTSTEEPKGLRQEGGLGIASLSGRYATAEVEEAIYKLQALGPSAFPYLLKHLHDDRYSYSDQPFISGINSEGWMNHSVGEAVYDFVLTNDLDWVGGYKSRKGADGVGHTPLTFEDYLETRGGMEAWVAAVKDRSRVSVFTEFIDWCVEEERKRGFESKEDEELILGNYLAKRKKIEEAEKK
;
A
#
# COMPACT_ATOMS: atom_id res chain seq x y z
N MET A 1 -22.11 -43.01 58.36
CA MET A 1 -20.76 -42.78 57.80
C MET A 1 -20.91 -41.96 56.53
N LYS A 2 -20.41 -40.72 56.52
CA LYS A 2 -20.40 -39.82 55.36
C LYS A 2 -19.01 -39.88 54.73
N THR A 3 -18.89 -40.43 53.53
CA THR A 3 -17.65 -40.40 52.74
C THR A 3 -17.72 -39.23 51.77
N PHE A 4 -16.87 -38.23 52.01
CA PHE A 4 -16.58 -37.13 51.09
C PHE A 4 -15.78 -37.66 49.89
N LEU A 5 -16.23 -37.39 48.68
CA LEU A 5 -15.45 -37.61 47.46
C LEU A 5 -14.81 -36.27 47.07
N SER A 6 -13.52 -36.11 47.36
CA SER A 6 -12.72 -34.96 46.91
C SER A 6 -12.44 -35.09 45.41
N ILE A 7 -12.89 -34.11 44.63
CA ILE A 7 -12.51 -33.93 43.23
C ILE A 7 -11.16 -33.20 43.23
N ALA A 8 -10.08 -33.92 42.90
CA ALA A 8 -8.79 -33.33 42.60
C ALA A 8 -8.82 -32.79 41.17
N LEU A 9 -8.82 -31.46 41.02
CA LEU A 9 -8.68 -30.77 39.75
C LEU A 9 -7.20 -30.84 39.31
N LEU A 10 -6.88 -31.78 38.43
CA LEU A 10 -5.58 -31.86 37.75
C LEU A 10 -5.45 -30.70 36.77
N MET A 11 -4.72 -29.66 37.17
CA MET A 11 -4.21 -28.62 36.28
C MET A 11 -3.17 -29.25 35.36
N LEU A 12 -3.58 -29.61 34.14
CA LEU A 12 -2.65 -29.94 33.06
C LEU A 12 -1.98 -28.64 32.59
N PRO A 13 -0.64 -28.51 32.62
CA PRO A 13 0.02 -27.40 31.97
C PRO A 13 -0.20 -27.51 30.47
N SER A 14 -0.83 -26.49 29.88
CA SER A 14 -0.92 -26.29 28.44
C SER A 14 0.50 -26.09 27.90
N ILE A 15 1.15 -27.17 27.50
CA ILE A 15 2.34 -27.14 26.66
C ILE A 15 1.85 -26.73 25.27
N PHE A 16 1.75 -25.44 25.02
CA PHE A 16 1.73 -24.94 23.64
C PHE A 16 3.11 -25.22 23.06
N PRO A 17 3.23 -26.01 21.98
CA PRO A 17 4.51 -26.15 21.31
C PRO A 17 4.88 -24.79 20.72
N THR A 18 5.92 -24.16 21.26
CA THR A 18 6.69 -23.11 20.57
C THR A 18 7.53 -23.76 19.48
N GLY A 19 6.87 -24.36 18.51
CA GLY A 19 7.44 -24.89 17.29
C GLY A 19 6.68 -24.30 16.14
N GLY A 20 7.07 -23.08 15.73
CA GLY A 20 6.67 -22.52 14.45
C GLY A 20 7.19 -23.45 13.36
N GLN A 21 6.38 -24.44 12.98
CA GLN A 21 6.61 -25.14 11.74
C GLN A 21 6.37 -24.12 10.63
N ASP A 22 7.40 -23.86 9.82
CA ASP A 22 7.30 -23.19 8.53
C ASP A 22 6.35 -24.03 7.65
N LEU A 23 5.04 -23.86 7.86
CA LEU A 23 4.05 -24.42 6.95
C LEU A 23 4.30 -23.76 5.59
N PRO A 24 4.35 -24.55 4.50
CA PRO A 24 4.55 -23.98 3.17
C PRO A 24 3.44 -22.98 2.89
N ILE A 25 3.81 -21.71 2.79
CA ILE A 25 2.90 -20.62 2.45
C ILE A 25 2.65 -20.73 0.94
N SER A 26 1.43 -21.05 0.53
CA SER A 26 0.99 -21.05 -0.87
C SER A 26 0.13 -19.83 -1.17
N VAL A 27 0.22 -19.27 -2.38
CA VAL A 27 -0.65 -18.20 -2.90
C VAL A 27 -1.56 -18.76 -4.00
N ALA A 28 -2.52 -17.97 -4.49
CA ALA A 28 -3.28 -18.32 -5.68
C ALA A 28 -2.34 -18.51 -6.89
N ASP A 29 -2.64 -19.45 -7.79
CA ASP A 29 -1.89 -19.57 -9.05
C ASP A 29 -2.34 -18.46 -10.00
N SER A 30 -1.45 -17.50 -10.27
CA SER A 30 -1.74 -16.42 -11.21
C SER A 30 -1.45 -16.80 -12.67
N GLY A 31 -0.78 -17.94 -12.91
CA GLY A 31 -0.17 -18.30 -14.18
C GLY A 31 1.26 -17.76 -14.35
N SER A 32 1.81 -17.05 -13.35
CA SER A 32 3.20 -16.60 -13.33
C SER A 32 3.89 -17.00 -12.03
N LYS A 33 4.63 -18.10 -12.09
CA LYS A 33 5.40 -18.62 -10.94
C LYS A 33 6.32 -17.58 -10.32
N ALA A 34 6.95 -16.73 -11.13
CA ALA A 34 7.84 -15.68 -10.63
C ALA A 34 7.10 -14.60 -9.84
N VAL A 35 5.88 -14.24 -10.26
CA VAL A 35 5.03 -13.29 -9.51
C VAL A 35 4.54 -13.96 -8.23
N ASP A 36 4.07 -15.20 -8.32
CA ASP A 36 3.52 -15.94 -7.18
C ASP A 36 4.57 -16.15 -6.07
N GLU A 37 5.81 -16.49 -6.44
CA GLU A 37 6.92 -16.60 -5.48
C GLU A 37 7.22 -15.27 -4.77
N LEU A 38 7.10 -14.13 -5.46
CA LEU A 38 7.28 -12.82 -4.83
C LEU A 38 6.09 -12.43 -3.95
N VAL A 39 4.86 -12.77 -4.34
CA VAL A 39 3.67 -12.53 -3.50
C VAL A 39 3.73 -13.35 -2.22
N VAL A 40 4.27 -14.57 -2.24
CA VAL A 40 4.55 -15.34 -1.00
C VAL A 40 5.44 -14.54 -0.05
N GLY A 41 6.42 -13.80 -0.59
CA GLY A 41 7.31 -12.92 0.19
C GLY A 41 6.60 -11.74 0.85
N LEU A 42 5.40 -11.37 0.41
CA LEU A 42 4.59 -10.32 1.03
C LEU A 42 3.89 -10.78 2.32
N VAL A 43 3.81 -12.08 2.60
CA VAL A 43 3.19 -12.59 3.83
C VAL A 43 4.16 -12.40 4.99
N SER A 44 3.83 -11.52 5.94
CA SER A 44 4.68 -11.32 7.11
C SER A 44 4.65 -12.54 8.03
N ARG A 45 5.85 -13.01 8.40
CA ARG A 45 6.04 -14.05 9.40
C ARG A 45 6.01 -13.53 10.84
N ARG A 46 5.98 -12.20 11.01
CA ARG A 46 5.79 -11.56 12.32
C ARG A 46 4.31 -11.35 12.59
N PRO A 47 3.87 -11.48 13.86
CA PRO A 47 2.50 -11.13 14.22
C PRO A 47 2.27 -9.64 13.98
N ALA A 48 1.04 -9.32 13.55
CA ALA A 48 0.58 -7.94 13.46
C ALA A 48 0.62 -7.28 14.85
N PRO A 49 1.05 -6.01 14.95
CA PRO A 49 0.92 -5.23 16.17
C PRO A 49 -0.56 -5.09 16.55
N GLY A 50 -0.81 -4.97 17.86
CA GLY A 50 -2.15 -4.76 18.37
C GLY A 50 -2.71 -3.40 17.93
N PRO A 51 -4.02 -3.29 17.63
CA PRO A 51 -4.63 -2.07 17.10
C PRO A 51 -4.61 -0.88 18.07
N THR A 52 -4.40 -1.13 19.37
CA THR A 52 -4.29 -0.10 20.43
C THR A 52 -2.88 -0.01 21.01
N SER A 53 -1.91 -0.69 20.40
CA SER A 53 -0.53 -0.64 20.88
C SER A 53 0.12 0.65 20.40
N THR A 54 0.48 1.49 21.36
CA THR A 54 1.31 2.68 21.14
C THR A 54 2.81 2.37 21.26
N GLU A 55 3.15 1.15 21.71
CA GLU A 55 4.53 0.70 21.77
C GLU A 55 5.05 0.45 20.36
N GLU A 56 6.22 1.02 20.07
CA GLU A 56 6.93 0.77 18.82
C GLU A 56 7.37 -0.70 18.77
N PRO A 57 6.89 -1.50 17.80
CA PRO A 57 7.27 -2.90 17.68
C PRO A 57 8.78 -3.03 17.50
N LYS A 58 9.37 -4.03 18.16
CA LYS A 58 10.79 -4.35 17.96
C LYS A 58 11.04 -4.68 16.49
N GLY A 59 11.99 -3.99 15.87
CA GLY A 59 12.33 -4.16 14.47
C GLY A 59 11.52 -3.28 13.52
N LEU A 60 10.92 -2.19 14.00
CA LEU A 60 10.52 -1.08 13.14
C LEU A 60 11.76 -0.56 12.39
N ARG A 61 11.67 -0.49 11.06
CA ARG A 61 12.63 0.25 10.26
C ARG A 61 12.17 1.69 10.14
N GLN A 62 12.82 2.60 10.88
CA GLN A 62 12.79 4.02 10.57
C GLN A 62 13.83 4.33 9.49
N GLU A 63 13.70 3.74 8.30
CA GLU A 63 14.61 4.07 7.20
C GLU A 63 14.00 5.19 6.34
N GLY A 64 14.33 6.44 6.72
CA GLY A 64 14.37 7.55 5.79
C GLY A 64 15.64 7.42 4.93
N GLY A 65 15.51 6.98 3.68
CA GLY A 65 16.68 6.86 2.80
C GLY A 65 16.37 6.46 1.36
N LEU A 66 16.49 7.44 0.45
CA LEU A 66 16.75 7.32 -0.99
C LEU A 66 15.68 6.62 -1.86
N GLY A 67 14.67 7.39 -2.26
CA GLY A 67 14.03 7.24 -3.57
C GLY A 67 12.68 6.54 -3.62
N ILE A 68 12.22 5.95 -2.52
CA ILE A 68 10.86 5.39 -2.40
C ILE A 68 10.04 6.35 -1.56
N ALA A 69 8.88 6.76 -2.07
CA ALA A 69 7.95 7.62 -1.35
C ALA A 69 7.56 6.96 -0.02
N SER A 70 7.68 7.72 1.08
CA SER A 70 7.01 7.53 2.38
C SER A 70 7.02 6.12 3.01
N LEU A 71 8.20 5.61 3.39
CA LEU A 71 8.33 4.51 4.37
C LEU A 71 8.66 4.98 5.80
N SER A 72 8.39 6.25 6.14
CA SER A 72 8.51 6.71 7.52
C SER A 72 7.36 6.12 8.35
N GLY A 73 7.65 5.10 9.17
CA GLY A 73 6.69 4.54 10.15
C GLY A 73 6.04 3.20 9.78
N ARG A 74 6.63 2.42 8.86
CA ARG A 74 6.14 1.08 8.51
C ARG A 74 6.79 -0.03 9.35
N TYR A 75 5.97 -0.90 9.92
CA TYR A 75 6.35 -2.17 10.51
C TYR A 75 6.20 -3.29 9.48
N ALA A 76 7.31 -3.63 8.82
CA ALA A 76 7.42 -4.72 7.86
C ALA A 76 8.64 -5.60 8.16
N THR A 77 8.66 -6.81 7.58
CA THR A 77 9.85 -7.67 7.56
C THR A 77 10.73 -7.32 6.36
N ALA A 78 12.03 -7.67 6.40
CA ALA A 78 12.93 -7.39 5.29
C ALA A 78 12.51 -8.13 4.02
N GLU A 79 11.93 -9.33 4.19
CA GLU A 79 11.38 -10.15 3.13
C GLU A 79 10.20 -9.46 2.42
N VAL A 80 9.32 -8.80 3.19
CA VAL A 80 8.19 -8.02 2.64
C VAL A 80 8.71 -6.82 1.85
N GLU A 81 9.68 -6.07 2.39
CA GLU A 81 10.28 -4.93 1.69
C GLU A 81 10.97 -5.36 0.38
N GLU A 82 11.73 -6.45 0.43
CA GLU A 82 12.41 -7.00 -0.74
C GLU A 82 11.42 -7.50 -1.80
N ALA A 83 10.33 -8.15 -1.38
CA ALA A 83 9.27 -8.58 -2.27
C ALA A 83 8.58 -7.40 -2.96
N ILE A 84 8.23 -6.34 -2.22
CA ILE A 84 7.69 -5.10 -2.80
C ILE A 84 8.64 -4.53 -3.86
N TYR A 85 9.92 -4.39 -3.53
CA TYR A 85 10.92 -3.85 -4.46
C TYR A 85 11.02 -4.69 -5.73
N LYS A 86 11.07 -6.01 -5.61
CA LYS A 86 11.15 -6.91 -6.77
C LYS A 86 9.88 -6.89 -7.61
N LEU A 87 8.70 -6.86 -6.98
CA LEU A 87 7.42 -6.74 -7.68
C LEU A 87 7.30 -5.42 -8.43
N GLN A 88 7.76 -4.32 -7.82
CA GLN A 88 7.88 -3.04 -8.50
C GLN A 88 8.85 -3.15 -9.69
N ALA A 89 10.01 -3.78 -9.55
CA ALA A 89 10.95 -3.90 -10.67
C ALA A 89 10.39 -4.65 -11.90
N LEU A 90 9.40 -5.55 -11.75
CA LEU A 90 8.79 -6.27 -12.87
C LEU A 90 7.96 -5.38 -13.82
N GLY A 91 7.54 -4.20 -13.36
CA GLY A 91 6.78 -3.27 -14.20
C GLY A 91 5.34 -3.70 -14.51
N PRO A 92 4.67 -2.95 -15.40
CA PRO A 92 3.28 -3.22 -15.80
C PRO A 92 3.04 -4.63 -16.38
N SER A 93 4.08 -5.29 -16.90
CA SER A 93 3.98 -6.67 -17.41
C SER A 93 3.53 -7.68 -16.36
N ALA A 94 3.76 -7.39 -15.07
CA ALA A 94 3.32 -8.24 -13.97
C ALA A 94 1.87 -8.00 -13.52
N PHE A 95 1.29 -6.85 -13.87
CA PHE A 95 -0.02 -6.42 -13.36
C PHE A 95 -1.14 -7.43 -13.61
N PRO A 96 -1.28 -8.07 -14.80
CA PRO A 96 -2.33 -9.07 -15.03
C PRO A 96 -2.31 -10.25 -14.05
N TYR A 97 -1.11 -10.65 -13.63
CA TYR A 97 -0.91 -11.75 -12.67
C TYR A 97 -1.22 -11.29 -11.24
N LEU A 98 -0.83 -10.06 -10.90
CA LEU A 98 -1.06 -9.46 -9.59
C LEU A 98 -2.55 -9.24 -9.27
N LEU A 99 -3.40 -9.06 -10.28
CA LEU A 99 -4.86 -8.96 -10.08
C LEU A 99 -5.45 -10.17 -9.34
N LYS A 100 -4.84 -11.36 -9.46
CA LYS A 100 -5.28 -12.58 -8.78
C LYS A 100 -5.03 -12.59 -7.29
N HIS A 101 -4.23 -11.64 -6.80
CA HIS A 101 -3.79 -11.55 -5.40
C HIS A 101 -4.42 -10.38 -4.65
N LEU A 102 -5.28 -9.57 -5.29
CA LEU A 102 -5.91 -8.38 -4.67
C LEU A 102 -6.84 -8.71 -3.49
N HIS A 103 -7.29 -9.95 -3.37
CA HIS A 103 -8.15 -10.41 -2.27
C HIS A 103 -7.40 -11.31 -1.28
N ASP A 104 -6.07 -11.20 -1.24
CA ASP A 104 -5.26 -11.95 -0.28
C ASP A 104 -5.24 -11.25 1.08
N ASP A 105 -6.13 -11.68 1.97
CA ASP A 105 -6.35 -11.10 3.31
C ASP A 105 -5.24 -11.43 4.33
N ARG A 106 -4.18 -12.14 3.94
CA ARG A 106 -3.08 -12.45 4.86
C ARG A 106 -2.31 -11.19 5.23
N TYR A 107 -1.87 -11.11 6.49
CA TYR A 107 -1.13 -9.96 6.99
C TYR A 107 0.21 -9.76 6.26
N SER A 108 0.49 -8.51 5.86
CA SER A 108 1.73 -8.11 5.18
C SER A 108 2.56 -7.11 5.99
N TYR A 109 1.99 -5.96 6.34
CA TYR A 109 2.70 -4.92 7.09
C TYR A 109 1.73 -4.10 7.92
N SER A 110 2.26 -3.26 8.79
CA SER A 110 1.48 -2.21 9.45
C SER A 110 2.14 -0.86 9.27
N ASP A 111 1.34 0.20 9.31
CA ASP A 111 1.86 1.56 9.41
C ASP A 111 1.12 2.35 10.50
N GLN A 112 1.72 3.47 10.90
CA GLN A 112 1.06 4.46 11.72
C GLN A 112 0.58 5.60 10.82
N PRO A 113 -0.73 5.91 10.78
CA PRO A 113 -1.21 7.02 9.99
C PRO A 113 -0.65 8.32 10.56
N PHE A 114 0.18 9.01 9.78
CA PHE A 114 0.69 10.32 10.18
C PHE A 114 -0.40 11.39 10.01
N ILE A 115 -1.35 11.43 10.93
CA ILE A 115 -2.31 12.53 11.03
C ILE A 115 -1.62 13.65 11.80
N SER A 116 -1.22 14.70 11.07
CA SER A 116 -0.58 15.91 11.60
C SER A 116 -1.15 16.36 12.95
N GLY A 117 -0.36 16.19 14.01
CA GLY A 117 -0.66 16.71 15.36
C GLY A 117 -1.38 15.75 16.32
N ILE A 118 -1.78 14.57 15.87
CA ILE A 118 -2.31 13.50 16.73
C ILE A 118 -1.43 12.29 16.51
N ASN A 119 -0.67 11.88 17.54
CA ASN A 119 -0.11 10.54 17.54
C ASN A 119 -1.31 9.59 17.47
N SER A 120 -1.60 9.05 16.30
CA SER A 120 -2.62 8.01 16.18
C SER A 120 -2.19 6.87 17.09
N GLU A 121 -2.99 6.56 18.12
CA GLU A 121 -2.61 5.61 19.18
C GLU A 121 -2.61 4.13 18.73
N GLY A 122 -2.60 3.87 17.42
CA GLY A 122 -2.77 2.54 16.86
C GLY A 122 -2.06 2.33 15.53
N TRP A 123 -1.67 1.08 15.32
CA TRP A 123 -1.17 0.56 14.05
C TRP A 123 -2.33 0.17 13.13
N MET A 124 -2.26 0.56 11.86
CA MET A 124 -3.15 0.04 10.82
C MET A 124 -2.47 -1.18 10.19
N ASN A 125 -3.17 -2.31 10.18
CA ASN A 125 -2.66 -3.55 9.61
C ASN A 125 -3.15 -3.68 8.18
N HIS A 126 -2.23 -4.05 7.29
CA HIS A 126 -2.47 -4.19 5.87
C HIS A 126 -2.22 -5.61 5.41
N SER A 127 -3.07 -6.05 4.50
CA SER A 127 -3.07 -7.35 3.85
C SER A 127 -2.07 -7.42 2.69
N VAL A 128 -1.83 -8.63 2.17
CA VAL A 128 -1.06 -8.83 0.94
C VAL A 128 -1.76 -8.18 -0.25
N GLY A 129 -3.09 -8.27 -0.32
CA GLY A 129 -3.87 -7.60 -1.36
C GLY A 129 -3.68 -6.08 -1.37
N GLU A 130 -3.72 -5.45 -0.20
CA GLU A 130 -3.43 -4.01 -0.03
C GLU A 130 -1.98 -3.68 -0.40
N ALA A 131 -0.99 -4.49 0.02
CA ALA A 131 0.40 -4.29 -0.38
C ALA A 131 0.61 -4.33 -1.91
N VAL A 132 -0.08 -5.25 -2.60
CA VAL A 132 -0.08 -5.34 -4.05
C VAL A 132 -0.68 -4.08 -4.68
N TYR A 133 -1.83 -3.64 -4.17
CA TYR A 133 -2.50 -2.43 -4.67
C TYR A 133 -1.64 -1.17 -4.44
N ASP A 134 -1.32 -0.86 -3.18
CA ASP A 134 -0.71 0.40 -2.75
C ASP A 134 0.71 0.61 -3.28
N PHE A 135 1.54 -0.44 -3.32
CA PHE A 135 2.96 -0.28 -3.70
C PHE A 135 3.26 -0.74 -5.10
N VAL A 136 2.55 -1.74 -5.61
CA VAL A 136 2.91 -2.33 -6.90
C VAL A 136 2.07 -1.72 -8.02
N LEU A 137 0.76 -1.66 -7.86
CA LEU A 137 -0.12 -1.13 -8.90
C LEU A 137 -0.15 0.41 -8.90
N THR A 138 -0.35 1.03 -7.74
CA THR A 138 -0.50 2.49 -7.64
C THR A 138 0.81 3.18 -7.25
N ASN A 139 1.72 2.52 -6.51
CA ASN A 139 3.02 3.07 -6.10
C ASN A 139 2.88 4.45 -5.42
N ASP A 140 1.94 4.56 -4.48
CA ASP A 140 1.69 5.80 -3.72
C ASP A 140 1.47 7.01 -4.65
N LEU A 141 0.66 6.79 -5.69
CA LEU A 141 0.15 7.83 -6.58
C LEU A 141 -1.05 8.56 -5.98
N ASP A 142 -1.55 8.10 -4.84
CA ASP A 142 -2.58 8.81 -4.11
C ASP A 142 -2.00 10.08 -3.47
N TRP A 143 -2.83 11.11 -3.30
CA TRP A 143 -2.47 12.38 -2.65
C TRP A 143 -1.50 13.34 -3.36
N VAL A 144 -1.28 13.20 -4.67
CA VAL A 144 -0.36 14.11 -5.38
C VAL A 144 -0.80 15.59 -5.30
N GLY A 145 -2.10 15.88 -5.28
CA GLY A 145 -2.60 17.25 -5.22
C GLY A 145 -2.18 18.04 -3.97
N GLY A 146 -1.91 17.36 -2.85
CA GLY A 146 -1.39 18.00 -1.63
C GLY A 146 -2.39 18.86 -0.85
N TYR A 147 -3.70 18.71 -1.07
CA TYR A 147 -4.77 19.40 -0.34
C TYR A 147 -5.78 18.41 0.25
N LYS A 148 -6.49 18.77 1.32
CA LYS A 148 -7.61 17.93 1.84
C LYS A 148 -8.92 18.24 1.13
N SER A 149 -9.16 19.51 0.90
CA SER A 149 -10.22 20.05 0.08
C SER A 149 -9.80 21.41 -0.47
N ARG A 150 -10.38 21.79 -1.59
CA ARG A 150 -10.23 23.12 -2.21
C ARG A 150 -11.52 23.52 -2.89
N LYS A 151 -11.66 24.78 -3.29
CA LYS A 151 -12.78 25.19 -4.14
C LYS A 151 -12.35 25.27 -5.60
N GLY A 152 -13.26 24.91 -6.50
CA GLY A 152 -13.13 25.14 -7.94
C GLY A 152 -13.46 26.57 -8.32
N ALA A 153 -13.34 26.88 -9.61
CA ALA A 153 -13.68 28.21 -10.14
C ALA A 153 -15.19 28.54 -10.02
N ASP A 154 -16.04 27.52 -9.88
CA ASP A 154 -17.48 27.62 -9.64
C ASP A 154 -17.82 27.76 -8.13
N GLY A 155 -16.82 27.77 -7.26
CA GLY A 155 -16.98 27.82 -5.80
C GLY A 155 -17.35 26.47 -5.17
N VAL A 156 -17.44 25.38 -5.94
CA VAL A 156 -17.73 24.02 -5.45
C VAL A 156 -16.51 23.41 -4.78
N GLY A 157 -16.71 22.72 -3.66
CA GLY A 157 -15.65 22.02 -2.95
C GLY A 157 -15.24 20.71 -3.65
N HIS A 158 -13.95 20.51 -3.84
CA HIS A 158 -13.36 19.30 -4.43
C HIS A 158 -12.38 18.64 -3.46
N THR A 159 -12.36 17.30 -3.46
CA THR A 159 -11.32 16.47 -2.87
C THR A 159 -10.19 16.22 -3.89
N PRO A 160 -9.01 15.76 -3.43
CA PRO A 160 -7.95 15.31 -4.34
C PRO A 160 -8.45 14.26 -5.33
N LEU A 161 -7.92 14.32 -6.54
CA LEU A 161 -8.04 13.23 -7.50
C LEU A 161 -7.22 12.04 -6.99
N THR A 162 -7.85 10.87 -7.01
CA THR A 162 -7.26 9.61 -6.58
C THR A 162 -6.95 8.73 -7.77
N PHE A 163 -6.13 7.71 -7.56
CA PHE A 163 -5.90 6.71 -8.59
C PHE A 163 -7.19 5.92 -8.92
N GLU A 164 -8.06 5.71 -7.93
CA GLU A 164 -9.38 5.11 -8.12
C GLU A 164 -10.24 5.92 -9.11
N ASP A 165 -10.33 7.25 -8.91
CA ASP A 165 -11.07 8.14 -9.84
C ASP A 165 -10.55 7.99 -11.27
N TYR A 166 -9.23 7.88 -11.44
CA TYR A 166 -8.61 7.65 -12.74
C TYR A 166 -9.01 6.30 -13.33
N LEU A 167 -8.95 5.23 -12.54
CA LEU A 167 -9.32 3.88 -12.98
C LEU A 167 -10.79 3.82 -13.42
N GLU A 168 -11.70 4.50 -12.74
CA GLU A 168 -13.10 4.60 -13.17
C GLU A 168 -13.22 5.15 -14.60
N THR A 169 -12.46 6.19 -14.94
CA THR A 169 -12.44 6.75 -16.31
C THR A 169 -11.81 5.81 -17.35
N ARG A 170 -11.06 4.79 -16.91
CA ARG A 170 -10.42 3.77 -17.75
C ARG A 170 -11.21 2.46 -17.83
N GLY A 171 -12.41 2.41 -17.25
CA GLY A 171 -13.25 1.21 -17.23
C GLY A 171 -12.88 0.22 -16.13
N GLY A 172 -12.22 0.70 -15.07
CA GLY A 172 -11.82 -0.08 -13.90
C GLY A 172 -10.44 -0.73 -14.02
N MET A 173 -10.00 -1.33 -12.92
CA MET A 173 -8.66 -1.92 -12.76
C MET A 173 -8.32 -2.95 -13.84
N GLU A 174 -9.23 -3.89 -14.13
CA GLU A 174 -8.95 -4.96 -15.12
C GLU A 174 -8.72 -4.40 -16.54
N ALA A 175 -9.57 -3.46 -16.95
CA ALA A 175 -9.48 -2.83 -18.27
C ALA A 175 -8.21 -1.99 -18.39
N TRP A 176 -7.89 -1.23 -17.33
CA TRP A 176 -6.65 -0.46 -17.27
C TRP A 176 -5.41 -1.35 -17.34
N VAL A 177 -5.33 -2.42 -16.53
CA VAL A 177 -4.22 -3.37 -16.54
C VAL A 177 -4.02 -3.98 -17.94
N ALA A 178 -5.10 -4.38 -18.60
CA ALA A 178 -5.03 -4.91 -19.95
C ALA A 178 -4.45 -3.91 -20.96
N ALA A 179 -4.75 -2.61 -20.79
CA ALA A 179 -4.27 -1.54 -21.65
C ALA A 179 -2.81 -1.13 -21.40
N VAL A 180 -2.29 -1.34 -20.18
CA VAL A 180 -0.96 -0.83 -19.79
C VAL A 180 0.15 -1.87 -19.66
N LYS A 181 -0.18 -3.17 -19.68
CA LYS A 181 0.77 -4.26 -19.41
C LYS A 181 2.06 -4.24 -20.25
N ASP A 182 2.02 -3.68 -21.45
CA ASP A 182 3.16 -3.63 -22.39
C ASP A 182 3.88 -2.27 -22.37
N ARG A 183 3.55 -1.39 -21.41
CA ARG A 183 4.13 -0.05 -21.28
C ARG A 183 5.16 0.02 -20.15
N SER A 184 6.00 1.05 -20.15
CA SER A 184 6.88 1.32 -19.02
C SER A 184 6.10 1.89 -17.84
N ARG A 185 6.60 1.64 -16.62
CA ARG A 185 6.00 2.22 -15.40
C ARG A 185 5.93 3.75 -15.45
N VAL A 186 6.99 4.40 -15.94
CA VAL A 186 6.99 5.86 -16.08
C VAL A 186 5.93 6.34 -17.05
N SER A 187 5.75 5.69 -18.20
CA SER A 187 4.70 6.06 -19.14
C SER A 187 3.30 6.01 -18.50
N VAL A 188 3.05 4.96 -17.72
CA VAL A 188 1.74 4.74 -17.07
C VAL A 188 1.50 5.75 -15.96
N PHE A 189 2.51 6.01 -15.13
CA PHE A 189 2.36 6.93 -14.00
C PHE A 189 2.33 8.39 -14.45
N THR A 190 3.11 8.76 -15.48
CA THR A 190 3.01 10.10 -16.09
C THR A 190 1.64 10.33 -16.71
N GLU A 191 1.03 9.32 -17.33
CA GLU A 191 -0.34 9.45 -17.85
C GLU A 191 -1.37 9.76 -16.76
N PHE A 192 -1.28 9.09 -15.60
CA PHE A 192 -2.14 9.41 -14.47
C PHE A 192 -1.95 10.87 -14.00
N ILE A 193 -0.71 11.32 -13.88
CA ILE A 193 -0.42 12.71 -13.48
C ILE A 193 -0.95 13.71 -14.52
N ASP A 194 -0.81 13.40 -15.81
CA ASP A 194 -1.30 14.25 -16.89
C ASP A 194 -2.83 14.32 -16.87
N TRP A 195 -3.51 13.21 -16.64
CA TRP A 195 -4.95 13.17 -16.41
C TRP A 195 -5.36 14.04 -15.20
N CYS A 196 -4.63 13.94 -14.08
CA CYS A 196 -4.90 14.80 -12.92
C CYS A 196 -4.79 16.29 -13.25
N VAL A 197 -3.73 16.69 -13.97
CA VAL A 197 -3.54 18.09 -14.40
C VAL A 197 -4.69 18.56 -15.29
N GLU A 198 -5.17 17.71 -16.21
CA GLU A 198 -6.30 18.02 -17.07
C GLU A 198 -7.61 18.18 -16.28
N GLU A 199 -7.90 17.27 -15.35
CA GLU A 199 -9.11 17.34 -14.52
C GLU A 199 -9.08 18.54 -13.56
N GLU A 200 -7.93 18.84 -12.96
CA GLU A 200 -7.78 20.03 -12.11
C GLU A 200 -8.00 21.32 -12.88
N ARG A 201 -7.54 21.40 -14.13
CA ARG A 201 -7.82 22.53 -15.03
C ARG A 201 -9.31 22.65 -15.36
N LYS A 202 -10.05 21.54 -15.51
CA LYS A 202 -11.49 21.56 -15.75
C LYS A 202 -12.27 22.06 -14.53
N ARG A 203 -11.87 21.63 -13.32
CA ARG A 203 -12.40 22.13 -12.04
C ARG A 203 -12.13 23.63 -11.86
N GLY A 204 -11.03 24.11 -12.43
CA GLY A 204 -10.58 25.49 -12.29
C GLY A 204 -10.06 25.79 -10.89
N PHE A 205 -9.64 27.04 -10.67
CA PHE A 205 -8.96 27.50 -9.46
C PHE A 205 -9.56 28.81 -8.98
N GLU A 206 -9.54 29.06 -7.67
CA GLU A 206 -10.03 30.32 -7.09
C GLU A 206 -9.09 31.50 -7.41
N SER A 207 -7.79 31.22 -7.54
CA SER A 207 -6.77 32.23 -7.85
C SER A 207 -5.60 31.60 -8.62
N LYS A 208 -4.71 32.45 -9.14
CA LYS A 208 -3.49 31.98 -9.81
C LYS A 208 -2.52 31.32 -8.84
N GLU A 209 -2.47 31.79 -7.60
CA GLU A 209 -1.62 31.19 -6.55
C GLU A 209 -2.09 29.78 -6.21
N ASP A 210 -3.41 29.54 -6.18
CA ASP A 210 -3.99 28.21 -6.01
C ASP A 210 -3.66 27.27 -7.19
N GLU A 211 -3.79 27.78 -8.42
CA GLU A 211 -3.37 27.08 -9.64
C GLU A 211 -1.89 26.67 -9.59
N GLU A 212 -1.00 27.62 -9.28
CA GLU A 212 0.44 27.38 -9.19
C GLU A 212 0.79 26.35 -8.10
N LEU A 213 0.13 26.42 -6.94
CA LEU A 213 0.36 25.48 -5.85
C LEU A 213 -0.08 24.06 -6.23
N ILE A 214 -1.31 23.90 -6.71
CA ILE A 214 -1.89 22.57 -6.99
C ILE A 214 -1.21 21.93 -8.19
N LEU A 215 -1.14 22.64 -9.32
CA LEU A 215 -0.49 22.10 -10.51
C LEU A 215 1.01 21.92 -10.28
N GLY A 216 1.63 22.78 -9.48
CA GLY A 216 3.03 22.64 -9.07
C GLY A 216 3.32 21.31 -8.39
N ASN A 217 2.43 20.81 -7.52
CA ASN A 217 2.60 19.51 -6.86
C ASN A 217 2.58 18.35 -7.87
N TYR A 218 1.64 18.34 -8.80
CA TYR A 218 1.57 17.33 -9.87
C TYR A 218 2.80 17.36 -10.77
N LEU A 219 3.21 18.55 -11.23
CA LEU A 219 4.40 18.71 -12.08
C LEU A 219 5.69 18.28 -11.35
N ALA A 220 5.79 18.57 -10.05
CA ALA A 220 6.91 18.11 -9.23
C ALA A 220 6.94 16.58 -9.10
N LYS A 221 5.79 15.93 -8.88
CA LYS A 221 5.70 14.46 -8.84
C LYS A 221 6.04 13.85 -10.20
N ARG A 222 5.54 14.39 -11.31
CA ARG A 222 5.88 13.96 -12.67
C ARG A 222 7.39 13.98 -12.90
N LYS A 223 8.06 15.09 -12.58
CA LYS A 223 9.52 15.22 -12.69
C LYS A 223 10.25 14.16 -11.86
N LYS A 224 9.82 13.89 -10.63
CA LYS A 224 10.41 12.85 -9.78
C LYS A 224 10.29 11.46 -10.40
N ILE A 225 9.14 11.13 -10.99
CA ILE A 225 8.91 9.86 -11.69
C ILE A 225 9.86 9.72 -12.89
N GLU A 226 9.96 10.76 -13.72
CA GLU A 226 10.83 10.80 -14.90
C GLU A 226 12.33 10.74 -14.54
N GLU A 227 12.73 11.28 -13.38
CA GLU A 227 14.11 11.23 -12.90
C GLU A 227 14.49 9.88 -12.27
N ALA A 228 13.53 9.18 -11.66
CA ALA A 228 13.76 7.88 -11.04
C ALA A 228 14.13 6.78 -12.06
N GLU A 229 13.64 6.87 -13.30
CA GLU A 229 13.94 5.88 -14.36
C GLU A 229 15.31 6.09 -15.02
N LYS A 230 15.95 7.25 -14.81
CA LYS A 230 17.29 7.54 -15.34
C LYS A 230 18.44 7.02 -14.48
N LYS A 231 18.13 6.48 -13.29
CA LYS A 231 19.09 5.97 -12.31
C LYS A 231 19.12 4.45 -12.35
#